data_AF-A0A2V8Q634-F1
#
_entry.id   AF-A0A2V8Q634-F1
#
_cell.length_a   1.000
_cell.length_b   1.000
_cell.length_c   1.000
_cell.angle_alpha   90.00
_cell.angle_beta   90.00
_cell.angle_gamma   90.00
#
_symmetry.space_group_name_H-M   'P 1'
#
loop_
_entity.id
_entity.type
_entity.pdbx_description
1 polymer ?
#
loop_
_entity_poly.entity_id
_entity_poly.type
_entity_poly.pdbx_seq_one_letter_code
_entity_poly.pdbx_strand_id
1 'polypeptide(L)'
;MSDEHDPKKKSSRYDPSRRKFLKGVGVAGAGAALADHFISADTKTSAAESVTTGEPIAGTVSIALDVNGARRNVSVEPRTTLLNALRNDLEPAVTGPKLVCDMGTCGACTVLMDGKNVYSCLVLAVDAVGKKLTTVEGFGSPENLSAVQRAFVEHDGLMCGFCTPGFVTTISAYLKKNPSPTLDEVREACKGNFCRCGTYPRVFEAALAAAKARPAV
;
A
#
# COMPACT_ATOMS: atom_id res chain seq x y z
N MET A 1 -5.79 33.31 -66.35
CA MET A 1 -4.71 32.77 -67.18
C MET A 1 -3.45 33.51 -66.81
N SER A 2 -2.44 32.75 -66.42
CA SER A 2 -1.01 33.04 -66.58
C SER A 2 -0.41 34.26 -65.86
N ASP A 3 0.36 33.91 -64.81
CA ASP A 3 1.72 34.35 -64.49
C ASP A 3 2.14 35.80 -64.75
N GLU A 4 2.66 36.46 -63.72
CA GLU A 4 4.09 36.83 -63.78
C GLU A 4 4.74 36.97 -62.38
N HIS A 5 5.93 36.39 -62.30
CA HIS A 5 6.79 36.19 -61.15
C HIS A 5 8.00 37.12 -61.29
N ASP A 6 8.24 38.01 -60.32
CA ASP A 6 9.46 38.81 -60.19
C ASP A 6 10.43 38.11 -59.19
N PRO A 7 11.72 37.89 -59.53
CA PRO A 7 12.60 37.01 -58.77
C PRO A 7 13.45 37.80 -57.77
N LYS A 8 13.39 37.47 -56.46
CA LYS A 8 14.47 37.75 -55.49
C LYS A 8 14.25 37.08 -54.12
N LYS A 9 14.96 35.96 -53.88
CA LYS A 9 15.72 35.60 -52.66
C LYS A 9 15.89 34.08 -52.57
N LYS A 10 17.11 33.58 -52.77
CA LYS A 10 17.51 32.24 -52.30
C LYS A 10 18.37 32.40 -51.05
N SER A 11 17.84 31.96 -49.91
CA SER A 11 18.58 31.77 -48.67
C SER A 11 19.58 30.62 -48.83
N SER A 12 20.85 30.87 -48.53
CA SER A 12 21.89 29.84 -48.45
C SER A 12 21.59 28.89 -47.28
N ARG A 13 21.38 27.60 -47.56
CA ARG A 13 21.24 26.56 -46.53
C ARG A 13 22.62 26.06 -46.10
N TYR A 14 22.83 25.99 -44.80
CA TYR A 14 23.98 25.34 -44.18
C TYR A 14 23.88 23.81 -44.33
N ASP A 15 24.92 23.18 -44.89
CA ASP A 15 25.05 21.73 -45.07
C ASP A 15 26.17 21.16 -44.17
N PRO A 16 25.85 20.43 -43.09
CA PRO A 16 26.85 19.84 -42.21
C PRO A 16 27.20 18.42 -42.67
N SER A 17 28.19 18.26 -43.54
CA SER A 17 28.68 16.92 -43.87
C SER A 17 29.56 16.34 -42.74
N ARG A 18 29.32 15.06 -42.41
CA ARG A 18 30.03 14.25 -41.39
C ARG A 18 31.55 14.34 -41.45
N ARG A 19 32.12 14.56 -42.65
CA ARG A 19 33.56 14.66 -42.89
C ARG A 19 34.18 15.90 -42.23
N LYS A 20 33.42 16.99 -42.07
CA LYS A 20 33.90 18.24 -41.44
C LYS A 20 33.90 18.12 -39.90
N PHE A 21 32.94 17.41 -39.34
CA PHE A 21 32.87 17.11 -37.90
C PHE A 21 34.03 16.23 -37.44
N LEU A 22 34.32 15.14 -38.16
CA LEU A 22 35.40 14.21 -37.80
C LEU A 22 36.80 14.85 -37.88
N LYS A 23 37.01 15.87 -38.72
CA LYS A 23 38.26 16.63 -38.75
C LYS A 23 38.43 17.57 -37.55
N GLY A 24 37.34 17.99 -36.90
CA GLY A 24 37.40 18.89 -35.74
C GLY A 24 37.75 18.18 -34.42
N VAL A 25 37.38 16.90 -34.28
CA VAL A 25 37.58 16.14 -33.04
C VAL A 25 39.04 15.72 -32.82
N GLY A 26 39.84 15.59 -33.90
CA GLY A 26 41.23 15.13 -33.82
C GLY A 26 42.23 16.10 -33.16
N VAL A 27 41.90 17.39 -32.99
CA VAL A 27 42.85 18.40 -32.47
C VAL A 27 42.76 18.56 -30.94
N ALA A 28 41.70 18.08 -30.29
CA ALA A 28 41.49 18.30 -28.84
C ALA A 28 42.15 17.24 -27.92
N GLY A 29 42.72 16.16 -28.47
CA GLY A 29 43.15 14.99 -27.69
C GLY A 29 44.54 15.04 -27.04
N ALA A 30 45.40 16.00 -27.37
CA ALA A 30 46.81 15.95 -26.96
C ALA A 30 47.14 16.69 -25.63
N GLY A 31 46.18 17.40 -25.03
CA GLY A 31 46.46 18.29 -23.88
C GLY A 31 46.14 17.73 -22.48
N ALA A 32 45.32 16.69 -22.37
CA ALA A 32 44.77 16.27 -21.06
C ALA A 32 45.69 15.32 -20.26
N ALA A 33 46.70 14.71 -20.89
CA ALA A 33 47.50 13.65 -20.26
C ALA A 33 48.56 14.15 -19.25
N LEU A 34 48.72 15.45 -19.05
CA LEU A 34 49.73 16.02 -18.14
C LEU A 34 49.16 16.57 -16.82
N ALA A 35 47.83 16.60 -16.66
CA ALA A 35 47.20 17.13 -15.44
C ALA A 35 47.09 16.08 -14.31
N ASP A 36 47.15 14.79 -14.62
CA ASP A 36 46.95 13.70 -13.65
C ASP A 36 48.11 13.50 -12.66
N HIS A 37 49.23 14.23 -12.80
CA HIS A 37 50.43 13.98 -12.00
C HIS A 37 50.65 14.92 -10.80
N PHE A 38 49.77 15.89 -10.54
CA PHE A 38 50.04 16.94 -9.53
C PHE A 38 49.01 17.14 -8.42
N ILE A 39 47.94 16.33 -8.32
CA ILE A 39 46.98 16.48 -7.22
C ILE A 39 46.71 15.13 -6.54
N SER A 40 47.76 14.62 -5.88
CA SER A 40 47.60 13.83 -4.65
C SER A 40 47.91 14.77 -3.49
N ALA A 41 46.88 15.33 -2.88
CA ALA A 41 46.98 15.94 -1.56
C ALA A 41 45.70 15.65 -0.79
N ASP A 42 45.89 14.99 0.35
CA ASP A 42 44.90 14.60 1.35
C ASP A 42 43.75 15.60 1.47
N THR A 43 42.54 15.13 1.16
CA THR A 43 41.35 15.68 1.77
C THR A 43 40.46 14.51 2.15
N LYS A 44 40.52 14.12 3.44
CA LYS A 44 39.44 13.37 4.09
C LYS A 44 38.21 14.28 4.17
N THR A 45 37.60 14.56 3.03
CA THR A 45 36.20 14.93 2.98
C THR A 45 35.45 13.64 3.13
N SER A 46 34.71 13.50 4.23
CA SER A 46 33.63 12.53 4.33
C SER A 46 32.68 12.82 3.17
N ALA A 47 32.91 12.15 2.04
CA ALA A 47 31.94 12.07 0.97
C ALA A 47 30.75 11.38 1.61
N ALA A 48 29.67 12.13 1.82
CA ALA A 48 28.35 11.53 1.94
C ALA A 48 28.23 10.57 0.76
N GLU A 49 28.19 9.27 1.05
CA GLU A 49 28.01 8.25 0.04
C GLU A 49 26.80 8.64 -0.80
N SER A 50 27.06 8.95 -2.07
CA SER A 50 25.99 9.17 -3.01
C SER A 50 25.21 7.86 -3.08
N VAL A 51 23.97 7.88 -2.57
CA VAL A 51 23.02 6.79 -2.78
C VAL A 51 22.96 6.54 -4.28
N THR A 52 23.50 5.40 -4.70
CA THR A 52 23.43 4.93 -6.08
C THR A 52 21.95 4.74 -6.40
N THR A 53 21.42 5.60 -7.26
CA THR A 53 20.03 5.49 -7.72
C THR A 53 19.92 4.27 -8.64
N GLY A 54 19.52 3.11 -8.10
CA GLY A 54 19.09 1.97 -8.92
C GLY A 54 19.31 0.56 -8.38
N GLU A 55 20.06 0.33 -7.30
CA GLU A 55 20.23 -1.02 -6.77
C GLU A 55 19.01 -1.46 -5.93
N PRO A 56 18.43 -2.66 -6.17
CA PRO A 56 17.36 -3.19 -5.34
C PRO A 56 17.81 -3.29 -3.88
N ILE A 57 16.97 -2.81 -2.97
CA ILE A 57 17.21 -3.00 -1.53
C ILE A 57 17.09 -4.50 -1.22
N ALA A 58 18.20 -5.11 -0.85
CA ALA A 58 18.27 -6.52 -0.46
C ALA A 58 18.20 -6.67 1.07
N GLY A 59 17.68 -7.81 1.52
CA GLY A 59 17.62 -8.18 2.93
C GLY A 59 16.37 -7.70 3.65
N THR A 60 16.39 -7.84 4.98
CA THR A 60 15.27 -7.50 5.86
C THR A 60 15.56 -6.27 6.70
N VAL A 61 14.51 -5.56 7.09
CA VAL A 61 14.53 -4.47 8.04
C VAL A 61 13.77 -4.86 9.29
N SER A 62 14.30 -4.50 10.46
CA SER A 62 13.64 -4.73 11.75
C SER A 62 12.70 -3.56 12.06
N ILE A 63 11.41 -3.87 12.20
CA ILE A 63 10.37 -2.89 12.51
C ILE A 63 9.58 -3.32 13.75
N ALA A 64 8.80 -2.39 14.31
CA ALA A 64 7.86 -2.66 15.39
C ALA A 64 6.45 -2.23 14.99
N LEU A 65 5.51 -3.17 15.05
CA LEU A 65 4.09 -2.96 14.74
C LEU A 65 3.28 -2.92 16.04
N ASP A 66 2.35 -1.96 16.18
CA ASP A 66 1.36 -1.94 17.28
C ASP A 66 0.08 -2.63 16.79
N VAL A 67 -0.09 -3.90 17.15
CA VAL A 67 -1.19 -4.75 16.70
C VAL A 67 -2.06 -5.12 17.90
N ASN A 68 -3.33 -4.73 17.86
CA ASN A 68 -4.31 -5.00 18.91
C ASN A 68 -3.84 -4.50 20.30
N GLY A 69 -3.10 -3.38 20.33
CA GLY A 69 -2.57 -2.77 21.55
C GLY A 69 -1.26 -3.39 22.06
N ALA A 70 -0.70 -4.36 21.33
CA ALA A 70 0.58 -4.98 21.65
C ALA A 70 1.65 -4.56 20.64
N ARG A 71 2.78 -4.05 21.15
CA ARG A 71 3.97 -3.76 20.32
C ARG A 71 4.70 -5.06 20.00
N ARG A 72 4.86 -5.37 18.71
CA ARG A 72 5.49 -6.62 18.22
C ARG A 72 6.61 -6.30 17.24
N ASN A 73 7.80 -6.82 17.52
CA ASN A 73 8.95 -6.65 16.64
C ASN A 73 8.93 -7.73 15.55
N VAL A 74 9.30 -7.37 14.32
CA VAL A 74 9.37 -8.29 13.18
C VAL A 74 10.46 -7.85 12.21
N SER A 75 11.12 -8.81 11.56
CA SER A 75 12.09 -8.57 10.50
C SER A 75 11.47 -8.94 9.16
N VAL A 76 11.35 -8.00 8.23
CA VAL A 76 10.67 -8.19 6.94
C VAL A 76 11.45 -7.56 5.79
N GLU A 77 11.28 -8.07 4.57
CA GLU A 77 11.73 -7.33 3.39
C GLU A 77 10.95 -6.01 3.27
N PRO A 78 11.55 -4.90 2.77
CA PRO A 78 10.85 -3.62 2.64
C PRO A 78 9.57 -3.68 1.78
N ARG A 79 9.50 -4.63 0.84
CA ARG A 79 8.32 -4.85 -0.02
C ARG A 79 7.22 -5.70 0.62
N THR A 80 7.45 -6.26 1.81
CA THR A 80 6.46 -7.12 2.48
C THR A 80 5.22 -6.31 2.81
N THR A 81 4.06 -6.77 2.33
CA THR A 81 2.77 -6.15 2.65
C THR A 81 2.46 -6.35 4.13
N LEU A 82 1.68 -5.43 4.70
CA LEU A 82 1.21 -5.53 6.07
C LEU A 82 0.44 -6.83 6.30
N LEU A 83 -0.34 -7.29 5.31
CA LEU A 83 -1.04 -8.56 5.36
C LEU A 83 -0.08 -9.74 5.54
N ASN A 84 1.00 -9.80 4.76
CA ASN A 84 1.98 -10.87 4.86
C ASN A 84 2.75 -10.79 6.19
N ALA A 85 3.16 -9.59 6.61
CA ALA A 85 3.79 -9.39 7.91
C ALA A 85 2.92 -9.87 9.07
N LEU A 86 1.62 -9.56 9.05
CA LEU A 86 0.68 -9.99 10.08
C LEU A 86 0.54 -11.51 10.15
N ARG A 87 0.43 -12.17 8.98
CA ARG A 87 0.05 -13.57 8.88
C ARG A 87 1.21 -14.54 8.95
N ASN A 88 2.36 -14.19 8.38
CA ASN A 88 3.44 -15.11 8.09
C ASN A 88 4.73 -14.78 8.86
N ASP A 89 4.97 -13.50 9.15
CA ASP A 89 6.25 -13.06 9.74
C ASP A 89 6.16 -12.79 11.25
N LEU A 90 4.99 -12.40 11.76
CA LEU A 90 4.81 -12.15 13.19
C LEU A 90 4.67 -13.46 13.99
N GLU A 91 5.26 -13.45 15.18
CA GLU A 91 5.15 -14.53 16.14
C GLU A 91 4.51 -14.02 17.45
N PRO A 92 3.31 -14.49 17.85
CA PRO A 92 2.46 -15.42 17.12
C PRO A 92 1.77 -14.78 15.90
N ALA A 93 1.49 -15.59 14.89
CA ALA A 93 0.81 -15.16 13.67
C ALA A 93 -0.60 -14.58 13.94
N VAL A 94 -0.93 -13.48 13.27
CA VAL A 94 -2.28 -12.87 13.27
C VAL A 94 -2.94 -13.19 11.92
N THR A 95 -3.78 -14.22 11.95
CA THR A 95 -4.30 -14.86 10.73
C THR A 95 -5.74 -14.49 10.39
N GLY A 96 -6.37 -13.62 11.19
CA GLY A 96 -7.71 -13.09 11.00
C GLY A 96 -7.87 -12.39 9.65
N PRO A 97 -7.09 -11.35 9.32
CA PRO A 97 -7.08 -10.76 7.99
C PRO A 97 -6.67 -11.82 6.95
N LYS A 98 -7.44 -11.94 5.86
CA LYS A 98 -7.26 -13.04 4.89
C LYS A 98 -6.60 -12.56 3.59
N LEU A 99 -5.65 -13.35 3.11
CA LEU A 99 -5.10 -13.26 1.76
C LEU A 99 -6.04 -14.02 0.80
N VAL A 100 -6.72 -13.28 -0.08
CA VAL A 100 -7.66 -13.84 -1.06
C VAL A 100 -7.36 -13.33 -2.46
N CYS A 101 -7.39 -12.02 -2.70
CA CYS A 101 -7.11 -11.45 -4.02
C CYS A 101 -5.73 -10.77 -4.15
N ASP A 102 -5.15 -10.31 -3.05
CA ASP A 102 -3.89 -9.55 -2.97
C ASP A 102 -3.75 -8.31 -3.88
N MET A 103 -4.88 -7.82 -4.41
CA MET A 103 -4.94 -6.70 -5.36
C MET A 103 -5.99 -5.64 -4.97
N GLY A 104 -6.40 -5.61 -3.69
CA GLY A 104 -7.31 -4.59 -3.16
C GLY A 104 -8.78 -4.69 -3.60
N THR A 105 -9.21 -5.82 -4.14
CA THR A 105 -10.59 -5.95 -4.66
C THR A 105 -11.56 -6.55 -3.63
N CYS A 106 -11.16 -7.59 -2.90
CA CYS A 106 -12.13 -8.43 -2.16
C CYS A 106 -12.52 -7.94 -0.75
N GLY A 107 -11.73 -7.07 -0.12
CA GLY A 107 -11.93 -6.61 1.27
C GLY A 107 -11.63 -7.63 2.38
N ALA A 108 -11.33 -8.90 2.09
CA ALA A 108 -11.09 -9.93 3.12
C ALA A 108 -9.86 -9.67 4.01
N CYS A 109 -8.93 -8.82 3.56
CA CYS A 109 -7.74 -8.39 4.31
C CYS A 109 -7.95 -7.10 5.12
N THR A 110 -9.19 -6.64 5.29
CA THR A 110 -9.46 -5.37 5.97
C THR A 110 -8.98 -5.40 7.41
N VAL A 111 -8.22 -4.37 7.79
CA VAL A 111 -7.81 -4.05 9.16
C VAL A 111 -8.13 -2.58 9.43
N LEU A 112 -8.10 -2.16 10.70
CA LEU A 112 -8.07 -0.75 11.05
C LEU A 112 -6.63 -0.28 11.18
N MET A 113 -6.30 0.83 10.55
CA MET A 113 -5.07 1.59 10.78
C MET A 113 -5.46 2.98 11.26
N ASP A 114 -5.06 3.36 12.48
CA ASP A 114 -5.49 4.58 13.15
C ASP A 114 -7.03 4.76 13.14
N GLY A 115 -7.76 3.66 13.30
CA GLY A 115 -9.22 3.63 13.32
C GLY A 115 -9.91 3.77 11.95
N LYS A 116 -9.16 3.73 10.84
CA LYS A 116 -9.70 3.74 9.47
C LYS A 116 -9.52 2.38 8.81
N ASN A 117 -10.54 1.94 8.06
CA ASN A 117 -10.45 0.72 7.27
C ASN A 117 -9.39 0.86 6.19
N VAL A 118 -8.51 -0.14 6.06
CA VAL A 118 -7.52 -0.25 5.00
C VAL A 118 -7.42 -1.70 4.53
N TYR A 119 -7.08 -1.90 3.25
CA TYR A 119 -6.72 -3.21 2.74
C TYR A 119 -5.26 -3.47 3.02
N SER A 120 -4.97 -4.35 3.98
CA SER A 120 -3.59 -4.62 4.41
C SER A 120 -2.71 -5.24 3.32
N CYS A 121 -3.28 -5.79 2.24
CA CYS A 121 -2.50 -6.21 1.07
C CYS A 121 -1.92 -5.04 0.26
N LEU A 122 -2.47 -3.83 0.38
CA LEU A 122 -2.02 -2.63 -0.34
C LEU A 122 -1.19 -1.67 0.52
N VAL A 123 -0.78 -2.11 1.71
CA VAL A 123 0.02 -1.33 2.65
C VAL A 123 1.33 -2.08 2.85
N LEU A 124 2.48 -1.40 2.82
CA LEU A 124 3.74 -2.03 3.21
C LEU A 124 3.85 -2.10 4.74
N ALA A 125 4.43 -3.16 5.26
CA ALA A 125 4.61 -3.32 6.70
C ALA A 125 5.45 -2.18 7.30
N VAL A 126 6.43 -1.68 6.56
CA VAL A 126 7.27 -0.52 6.95
C VAL A 126 6.47 0.77 7.08
N ASP A 127 5.42 0.96 6.26
CA ASP A 127 4.56 2.15 6.31
C ASP A 127 3.60 2.13 7.51
N ALA A 128 3.39 0.96 8.11
CA ALA A 128 2.54 0.78 9.28
C ALA A 128 3.27 1.08 10.61
N VAL A 129 4.57 1.40 10.57
CA VAL A 129 5.33 1.74 11.78
C VAL A 129 4.77 3.01 12.43
N GLY A 130 4.55 2.94 13.74
CA GLY A 130 3.96 4.05 14.52
C GLY A 130 2.45 4.20 14.36
N LYS A 131 1.79 3.30 13.63
CA LYS A 131 0.32 3.27 13.44
C LYS A 131 -0.32 2.27 14.40
N LYS A 132 -1.53 2.59 14.86
CA LYS A 132 -2.33 1.65 15.66
C LYS A 132 -3.10 0.72 14.75
N LEU A 133 -2.80 -0.58 14.81
CA LEU A 133 -3.47 -1.60 14.02
C LEU A 133 -4.50 -2.34 14.87
N THR A 134 -5.71 -2.52 14.33
CA THR A 134 -6.73 -3.39 14.93
C THR A 134 -7.20 -4.38 13.89
N THR A 135 -7.07 -5.67 14.20
CA THR A 135 -7.55 -6.78 13.37
C THR A 135 -8.84 -7.36 13.94
N VAL A 136 -9.43 -8.37 13.29
CA VAL A 136 -10.67 -8.99 13.77
C VAL A 136 -10.54 -9.55 15.19
N GLU A 137 -9.35 -10.07 15.53
CA GLU A 137 -8.99 -10.59 16.86
C GLU A 137 -8.99 -9.50 17.93
N GLY A 138 -8.82 -8.23 17.56
CA GLY A 138 -8.85 -7.09 18.47
C GLY A 138 -10.24 -6.70 18.95
N PHE A 139 -11.31 -7.21 18.33
CA PHE A 139 -12.70 -6.89 18.75
C PHE A 139 -13.26 -7.84 19.80
N GLY A 140 -12.77 -9.08 19.87
CA GLY A 140 -13.28 -10.08 20.79
C GLY A 140 -12.66 -11.46 20.54
N SER A 141 -12.94 -12.39 21.45
CA SER A 141 -12.49 -13.79 21.41
C SER A 141 -13.68 -14.75 21.33
N PRO A 142 -13.47 -16.06 21.07
CA PRO A 142 -14.54 -17.05 21.10
C PRO A 142 -15.34 -17.06 22.42
N GLU A 143 -14.68 -16.77 23.54
CA GLU A 143 -15.27 -16.73 24.88
C GLU A 143 -15.96 -15.38 25.18
N ASN A 144 -15.54 -14.31 24.51
CA ASN A 144 -16.07 -12.96 24.70
C ASN A 144 -16.22 -12.24 23.35
N LEU A 145 -17.26 -12.63 22.62
CA LEU A 145 -17.60 -12.06 21.32
C LEU A 145 -18.09 -10.61 21.46
N SER A 146 -17.58 -9.73 20.60
CA SER A 146 -18.16 -8.40 20.37
C SER A 146 -19.60 -8.49 19.88
N ALA A 147 -20.36 -7.38 20.00
CA ALA A 147 -21.73 -7.30 19.50
C ALA A 147 -21.85 -7.67 18.00
N VAL A 148 -20.88 -7.26 17.18
CA VAL A 148 -20.87 -7.58 15.74
C VAL A 148 -20.56 -9.07 15.52
N GLN A 149 -19.52 -9.61 16.18
CA GLN A 149 -19.20 -11.04 16.04
C GLN A 149 -20.35 -11.94 16.49
N ARG A 150 -21.00 -11.59 17.61
CA ARG A 150 -22.16 -12.32 18.12
C ARG A 150 -23.34 -12.29 17.15
N ALA A 151 -23.68 -11.11 16.63
CA ALA A 151 -24.76 -10.98 15.67
C ALA A 151 -24.49 -11.77 14.38
N PHE A 152 -23.24 -11.89 13.93
CA PHE A 152 -22.89 -12.74 12.80
C PHE A 152 -23.19 -14.22 13.04
N VAL A 153 -22.99 -14.71 14.28
CA VAL A 153 -23.35 -16.09 14.66
C VAL A 153 -24.87 -16.24 14.72
N GLU A 154 -25.55 -15.34 15.42
CA GLU A 154 -27.00 -15.42 15.68
C GLU A 154 -27.85 -15.28 14.40
N HIS A 155 -27.36 -14.53 13.40
CA HIS A 155 -28.06 -14.27 12.14
C HIS A 155 -27.51 -15.06 10.95
N ASP A 156 -26.63 -16.05 11.17
CA ASP A 156 -26.02 -16.84 10.10
C ASP A 156 -25.34 -15.96 9.03
N GLY A 157 -24.62 -14.93 9.50
CA GLY A 157 -23.91 -13.93 8.69
C GLY A 157 -22.66 -14.46 7.98
N LEU A 158 -22.39 -15.76 8.03
CA LEU A 158 -21.22 -16.40 7.43
C LEU A 158 -21.55 -17.81 6.92
N MET A 159 -20.73 -18.30 6.00
CA MET A 159 -20.73 -19.71 5.58
C MET A 159 -19.29 -20.25 5.62
N CYS A 160 -18.51 -20.10 4.54
CA CYS A 160 -17.11 -20.55 4.52
C CYS A 160 -16.20 -19.75 5.47
N GLY A 161 -16.65 -18.59 5.95
CA GLY A 161 -15.94 -17.77 6.93
C GLY A 161 -14.80 -16.91 6.38
N PHE A 162 -14.36 -17.07 5.13
CA PHE A 162 -13.19 -16.37 4.59
C PHE A 162 -13.35 -14.84 4.49
N CYS A 163 -14.53 -14.36 4.10
CA CYS A 163 -14.79 -12.91 4.03
C CYS A 163 -15.17 -12.31 5.40
N THR A 164 -15.55 -13.15 6.37
CA THR A 164 -16.11 -12.71 7.66
C THR A 164 -15.21 -11.75 8.43
N PRO A 165 -13.89 -11.96 8.54
CA PRO A 165 -12.99 -11.00 9.19
C PRO A 165 -13.05 -9.59 8.61
N GLY A 166 -13.11 -9.48 7.27
CA GLY A 166 -13.19 -8.19 6.57
C GLY A 166 -14.51 -7.48 6.84
N PHE A 167 -15.63 -8.22 6.77
CA PHE A 167 -16.94 -7.69 7.11
C PHE A 167 -17.05 -7.25 8.57
N VAL A 168 -16.66 -8.10 9.52
CA VAL A 168 -16.72 -7.79 10.96
C VAL A 168 -15.90 -6.54 11.27
N THR A 169 -14.69 -6.42 10.72
CA THR A 169 -13.83 -5.25 10.92
C THR A 169 -14.48 -3.98 10.34
N THR A 170 -14.99 -4.08 9.11
CA THR A 170 -15.63 -2.97 8.41
C THR A 170 -16.87 -2.47 9.16
N ILE A 171 -17.76 -3.40 9.53
CA ILE A 171 -19.00 -3.10 10.23
C ILE A 171 -18.69 -2.55 11.61
N SER A 172 -17.76 -3.13 12.37
CA SER A 172 -17.40 -2.64 13.70
C SER A 172 -16.89 -1.18 13.67
N ALA A 173 -16.05 -0.84 12.69
CA ALA A 173 -15.58 0.52 12.51
C ALA A 173 -16.68 1.48 12.05
N TYR A 174 -17.54 1.04 11.13
CA TYR A 174 -18.66 1.85 10.64
C TYR A 174 -19.66 2.16 11.75
N LEU A 175 -20.04 1.12 12.49
CA LEU A 175 -20.99 1.18 13.59
C LEU A 175 -20.51 2.07 14.73
N LYS A 176 -19.19 2.20 14.96
CA LYS A 176 -18.62 3.16 15.92
C LYS A 176 -18.92 4.62 15.52
N LYS A 177 -19.00 4.91 14.22
CA LYS A 177 -19.27 6.26 13.68
C LYS A 177 -20.76 6.52 13.50
N ASN A 178 -21.52 5.50 13.11
CA ASN A 178 -22.97 5.55 12.97
C ASN A 178 -23.61 4.43 13.82
N PRO A 179 -24.01 4.73 15.08
CA PRO A 179 -24.57 3.72 15.97
C PRO A 179 -25.95 3.20 15.57
N SER A 180 -26.71 3.93 14.76
CA SER A 180 -28.08 3.60 14.36
C SER A 180 -28.26 3.73 12.83
N PRO A 181 -27.57 2.89 12.04
CA PRO A 181 -27.62 3.01 10.59
C PRO A 181 -28.90 2.43 10.01
N THR A 182 -29.28 2.96 8.86
CA THR A 182 -30.26 2.36 7.96
C THR A 182 -29.67 1.16 7.20
N LEU A 183 -30.53 0.37 6.55
CA LEU A 183 -30.08 -0.75 5.74
C LEU A 183 -29.20 -0.32 4.55
N ASP A 184 -29.55 0.80 3.90
CA ASP A 184 -28.79 1.30 2.74
C ASP A 184 -27.42 1.83 3.15
N GLU A 185 -27.33 2.44 4.33
CA GLU A 185 -26.06 2.84 4.93
C GLU A 185 -25.16 1.64 5.27
N VAL A 186 -25.72 0.55 5.79
CA VAL A 186 -24.99 -0.70 6.03
C VAL A 186 -24.51 -1.31 4.70
N ARG A 187 -25.36 -1.32 3.66
CA ARG A 187 -24.99 -1.79 2.32
C ARG A 187 -23.83 -0.97 1.77
N GLU A 188 -23.91 0.35 1.86
CA GLU A 188 -22.85 1.26 1.43
C GLU A 188 -21.53 0.97 2.13
N ALA A 189 -21.56 0.87 3.47
CA ALA A 189 -20.38 0.58 4.27
C ALA A 189 -19.72 -0.76 3.89
N CYS A 190 -20.52 -1.73 3.46
CA CYS A 190 -20.08 -3.08 3.10
C CYS A 190 -19.61 -3.23 1.64
N LYS A 191 -19.77 -2.22 0.76
CA LYS A 191 -19.48 -2.36 -0.69
C LYS A 191 -18.05 -2.81 -1.02
N GLY A 192 -17.08 -2.54 -0.14
CA GLY A 192 -15.70 -2.96 -0.30
C GLY A 192 -15.42 -4.44 0.05
N ASN A 193 -16.39 -5.18 0.58
CA ASN A 193 -16.22 -6.56 1.01
C ASN A 193 -17.04 -7.52 0.15
N PHE A 194 -16.37 -8.51 -0.44
CA PHE A 194 -16.99 -9.49 -1.32
C PHE A 194 -17.20 -10.83 -0.61
N CYS A 195 -18.41 -11.37 -0.73
CA CYS A 195 -18.79 -12.70 -0.29
C CYS A 195 -19.21 -13.55 -1.50
N ARG A 196 -18.47 -14.62 -1.79
CA ARG A 196 -18.83 -15.56 -2.87
C ARG A 196 -19.94 -16.54 -2.48
N CYS A 197 -20.10 -16.82 -1.18
CA CYS A 197 -21.20 -17.63 -0.67
C CYS A 197 -22.55 -16.91 -0.75
N GLY A 198 -22.56 -15.58 -0.90
CA GLY A 198 -23.79 -14.80 -1.06
C GLY A 198 -24.49 -14.44 0.27
N THR A 199 -23.77 -14.40 1.40
CA THR A 199 -24.36 -14.14 2.73
C THR A 199 -24.78 -12.69 2.98
N TYR A 200 -24.75 -11.80 1.98
CA TYR A 200 -24.97 -10.36 2.16
C TYR A 200 -26.26 -10.00 2.94
N PRO A 201 -27.44 -10.57 2.64
CA PRO A 201 -28.64 -10.24 3.40
C PRO A 201 -28.48 -10.53 4.91
N ARG A 202 -27.88 -11.68 5.25
CA ARG A 202 -27.60 -12.08 6.64
C ARG A 202 -26.54 -11.21 7.31
N VAL A 203 -25.51 -10.81 6.57
CA VAL A 203 -24.51 -9.84 7.02
C VAL A 203 -25.17 -8.50 7.37
N PHE A 204 -26.12 -8.03 6.57
CA PHE A 204 -26.81 -6.77 6.81
C PHE A 204 -27.78 -6.86 7.99
N GLU A 205 -28.50 -7.98 8.11
CA GLU A 205 -29.33 -8.29 9.29
C GLU A 205 -28.48 -8.29 10.57
N ALA A 206 -27.33 -8.97 10.56
CA ALA A 206 -26.39 -8.99 11.67
C ALA A 206 -25.87 -7.60 12.04
N ALA A 207 -25.53 -6.76 11.06
CA ALA A 207 -25.07 -5.40 11.31
C ALA A 207 -26.15 -4.53 11.99
N LEU A 208 -27.39 -4.61 11.52
CA LEU A 208 -28.52 -3.87 12.12
C LEU A 208 -28.87 -4.39 13.52
N ALA A 209 -28.78 -5.70 13.75
CA ALA A 209 -28.96 -6.30 15.07
C ALA A 209 -27.86 -5.84 16.05
N ALA A 210 -26.59 -5.88 15.62
CA ALA A 210 -25.45 -5.40 16.40
C ALA A 210 -25.55 -3.90 16.73
N ALA A 211 -26.16 -3.10 15.86
CA ALA A 211 -26.43 -1.69 16.13
C ALA A 211 -27.40 -1.49 17.30
N LYS A 212 -28.47 -2.28 17.37
CA LYS A 212 -29.49 -2.23 18.44
C LYS A 212 -28.98 -2.78 19.78
N ALA A 213 -28.09 -3.77 19.74
CA ALA A 213 -27.56 -4.44 20.93
C ALA A 213 -26.48 -3.62 21.66
N ARG A 214 -25.98 -2.53 21.07
CA ARG A 214 -25.01 -1.67 21.73
C ARG A 214 -25.71 -0.73 22.72
N PRO A 215 -25.14 -0.51 23.91
CA PRO A 215 -25.67 0.50 24.81
C PRO A 215 -25.68 1.85 24.08
N ALA A 216 -26.79 2.57 24.18
CA ALA A 216 -26.85 3.97 23.76
C ALA A 216 -25.72 4.71 24.49
N VAL A 217 -24.82 5.34 23.72
CA VAL A 217 -23.73 6.15 24.24
C VAL A 217 -24.30 7.39 24.91
#